data_AF-A0A9X4KY53-F1
#
_entry.id   AF-A0A9X4KY53-F1
#
_cell.length_a   1.000
_cell.length_b   1.000
_cell.length_c   1.000
_cell.angle_alpha   90.00
_cell.angle_beta   90.00
_cell.angle_gamma   90.00
#
_symmetry.space_group_name_H-M   'P 1'
#
loop_
_entity.id
_entity.type
_entity.pdbx_description
1 polymer ?
#
loop_
_entity_poly.entity_id
_entity_poly.type
_entity_poly.pdbx_seq_one_letter_code
_entity_poly.pdbx_strand_id
1 'polypeptide(L)'
;MRKKLASALLTMALSGTAVLTGCSGDKSETGGSSPSSGSQAVSQTAGQGTAAASDSSDKKVTISFIENGWVNTPTDDNDPWKKWMNETYNVDFKLSAYPESDLESKLMVQFASNDPPDMIYAWDLNTIKKLYKQGVLLEDWTPYLDKLPTLSGTFSNQSKAYVNEGGKMIGLPTLPES
;
A
#
# COMPACT_ATOMS: atom_id res chain seq x y z
N MET A 1 44.28 34.29 37.00
CA MET A 1 44.89 34.59 35.67
C MET A 1 43.95 34.01 34.61
N ARG A 2 42.99 34.79 34.05
CA ARG A 2 43.01 35.47 32.73
C ARG A 2 43.47 34.51 31.60
N LYS A 3 42.73 34.17 30.53
CA LYS A 3 41.79 34.92 29.65
C LYS A 3 40.83 33.92 28.94
N LYS A 4 39.51 34.17 28.87
CA LYS A 4 38.67 34.60 27.70
C LYS A 4 38.77 33.67 26.48
N LEU A 5 37.69 33.22 25.82
CA LEU A 5 36.70 33.96 25.00
C LEU A 5 35.45 33.05 24.81
N ALA A 6 34.23 33.43 25.20
CA ALA A 6 33.28 34.37 24.59
C ALA A 6 32.35 33.73 23.54
N SER A 7 31.10 33.55 23.97
CA SER A 7 29.87 33.29 23.21
C SER A 7 29.42 34.54 22.46
N ALA A 8 28.89 34.42 21.23
CA ALA A 8 27.82 35.28 20.66
C ALA A 8 27.49 34.95 19.18
N LEU A 9 26.24 34.52 18.97
CA LEU A 9 25.24 35.02 18.00
C LEU A 9 25.69 35.60 16.65
N LEU A 10 25.14 35.06 15.56
CA LEU A 10 24.73 35.86 14.40
C LEU A 10 23.46 35.31 13.74
N THR A 11 22.35 35.96 14.04
CA THR A 11 21.08 35.91 13.32
C THR A 11 21.24 36.60 11.96
N MET A 12 20.80 35.98 10.87
CA MET A 12 20.57 36.69 9.60
C MET A 12 19.21 36.31 9.03
N ALA A 13 18.28 37.24 9.15
CA ALA A 13 17.03 37.31 8.41
C ALA A 13 17.31 37.82 6.99
N LEU A 14 16.57 37.36 5.97
CA LEU A 14 15.81 38.25 5.07
C LEU A 14 14.93 37.50 4.07
N SER A 15 13.76 38.11 3.88
CA SER A 15 12.57 37.81 3.08
C SER A 15 12.76 37.62 1.56
N GLY A 16 11.75 37.03 0.91
CA GLY A 16 11.54 37.14 -0.54
C GLY A 16 10.27 36.43 -1.05
N THR A 17 9.19 37.18 -1.25
CA THR A 17 7.91 36.77 -1.83
C THR A 17 7.99 36.67 -3.37
N ALA A 18 7.33 35.67 -3.97
CA ALA A 18 6.87 35.74 -5.36
C ALA A 18 5.48 35.11 -5.49
N VAL A 19 4.51 35.97 -5.82
CA VAL A 19 3.17 35.62 -6.30
C VAL A 19 3.22 35.54 -7.83
N LEU A 20 2.58 34.53 -8.42
CA LEU A 20 2.19 34.51 -9.84
C LEU A 20 0.83 33.82 -9.99
N THR A 21 -0.03 34.49 -10.75
CA THR A 21 -1.44 34.26 -11.04
C THR A 21 -1.65 33.63 -12.44
N GLY A 22 -2.83 33.06 -12.68
CA GLY A 22 -3.40 32.76 -14.02
C GLY A 22 -3.39 31.27 -14.40
N CYS A 23 -4.41 30.65 -14.99
CA CYS A 23 -5.56 31.11 -15.78
C CYS A 23 -6.70 30.06 -15.60
N SER A 24 -7.89 30.44 -15.15
CA SER A 24 -9.14 30.57 -15.94
C SER A 24 -9.33 29.60 -17.11
N GLY A 25 -10.42 28.83 -17.05
CA GLY A 25 -10.93 28.01 -18.15
C GLY A 25 -12.23 27.31 -17.77
N ASP A 26 -13.32 28.08 -17.71
CA ASP A 26 -14.70 27.60 -17.52
C ASP A 26 -15.35 27.39 -18.91
N LYS A 27 -15.88 26.19 -19.18
CA LYS A 27 -17.00 26.04 -20.12
C LYS A 27 -17.83 24.80 -19.79
N SER A 28 -19.10 25.11 -19.57
CA SER A 28 -20.21 24.28 -19.17
C SER A 28 -20.80 23.42 -20.30
N GLU A 29 -21.72 22.56 -19.85
CA GLU A 29 -22.91 21.98 -20.52
C GLU A 29 -22.82 20.52 -20.99
N THR A 30 -23.88 19.71 -20.99
CA THR A 30 -25.18 19.57 -20.28
C THR A 30 -25.85 18.39 -20.99
N GLY A 31 -26.53 17.50 -20.25
CA GLY A 31 -27.62 16.65 -20.77
C GLY A 31 -27.18 15.26 -21.25
N GLY A 32 -27.92 14.18 -21.01
CA GLY A 32 -29.25 14.02 -20.43
C GLY A 32 -29.85 12.67 -20.90
N SER A 33 -30.48 11.96 -19.96
CA SER A 33 -31.60 11.00 -20.14
C SER A 33 -31.34 9.57 -20.67
N SER A 34 -31.23 8.60 -19.73
CA SER A 34 -32.25 7.59 -19.32
C SER A 34 -32.95 6.66 -20.38
N PRO A 35 -33.68 5.59 -19.98
CA PRO A 35 -33.20 4.23 -19.67
C PRO A 35 -33.89 3.14 -20.54
N SER A 36 -33.49 1.87 -20.43
CA SER A 36 -34.23 0.72 -20.99
C SER A 36 -34.13 -0.51 -20.09
N SER A 37 -35.23 -0.84 -19.43
CA SER A 37 -35.51 -2.10 -18.75
C SER A 37 -35.77 -3.23 -19.74
N GLY A 38 -35.47 -4.49 -19.38
CA GLY A 38 -35.99 -5.61 -20.18
C GLY A 38 -35.45 -7.01 -19.90
N SER A 39 -35.90 -7.59 -18.80
CA SER A 39 -36.31 -9.00 -18.67
C SER A 39 -35.31 -10.14 -18.47
N GLN A 40 -35.82 -11.08 -17.68
CA GLN A 40 -35.22 -12.23 -17.02
C GLN A 40 -34.95 -13.42 -17.97
N ALA A 41 -33.96 -14.24 -17.62
CA ALA A 41 -34.10 -15.69 -17.71
C ALA A 41 -33.22 -16.37 -16.65
N VAL A 42 -33.87 -17.08 -15.75
CA VAL A 42 -33.29 -18.01 -14.77
C VAL A 42 -32.89 -19.29 -15.48
N SER A 43 -31.69 -19.81 -15.19
CA SER A 43 -31.46 -21.25 -15.19
C SER A 43 -30.48 -21.60 -14.06
N GLN A 44 -30.98 -22.39 -13.12
CA GLN A 44 -30.21 -23.05 -12.08
C GLN A 44 -29.31 -24.11 -12.70
N THR A 45 -28.06 -24.19 -12.25
CA THR A 45 -27.42 -25.45 -11.84
C THR A 45 -26.28 -25.12 -10.87
N ALA A 46 -26.23 -25.90 -9.79
CA ALA A 46 -25.35 -25.75 -8.65
C ALA A 46 -23.90 -26.15 -8.96
N GLY A 47 -22.97 -25.55 -8.21
CA GLY A 47 -21.73 -26.24 -7.81
C GLY A 47 -20.42 -25.63 -8.30
N GLN A 48 -19.81 -24.86 -7.39
CA GLN A 48 -18.36 -24.84 -7.12
C GLN A 48 -17.50 -23.82 -7.89
N GLY A 49 -17.00 -22.84 -7.12
CA GLY A 49 -15.87 -21.98 -7.46
C GLY A 49 -16.25 -20.69 -8.17
N THR A 50 -16.58 -19.63 -7.41
CA THR A 50 -16.54 -18.26 -7.92
C THR A 50 -15.08 -17.93 -8.25
N ALA A 51 -14.66 -18.24 -9.47
CA ALA A 51 -13.61 -17.50 -10.13
C ALA A 51 -14.16 -16.07 -10.25
N ALA A 52 -13.64 -15.16 -9.43
CA ALA A 52 -13.87 -13.74 -9.65
C ALA A 52 -13.48 -13.44 -11.09
N ALA A 53 -14.46 -12.96 -11.87
CA ALA A 53 -14.26 -12.57 -13.25
C ALA A 53 -13.13 -11.54 -13.27
N SER A 54 -11.98 -11.97 -13.76
CA SER A 54 -10.82 -11.12 -13.93
C SER A 54 -11.10 -10.29 -15.18
N ASP A 55 -11.45 -9.01 -15.01
CA ASP A 55 -11.18 -7.99 -16.04
C ASP A 55 -9.66 -7.90 -16.17
N SER A 56 -9.09 -8.90 -16.83
CA SER A 56 -7.69 -8.99 -17.13
C SER A 56 -7.43 -7.96 -18.21
N SER A 57 -6.94 -6.79 -17.84
CA SER A 57 -6.13 -6.06 -18.79
C SER A 57 -5.03 -7.03 -19.24
N ASP A 58 -4.85 -7.27 -20.54
CA ASP A 58 -3.80 -8.14 -21.09
C ASP A 58 -2.35 -7.74 -20.68
N LYS A 59 -2.21 -6.66 -19.92
CA LYS A 59 -0.95 -6.19 -19.36
C LYS A 59 -0.61 -6.96 -18.09
N LYS A 60 0.52 -7.67 -18.15
CA LYS A 60 1.19 -8.26 -16.98
C LYS A 60 1.50 -7.15 -15.95
N VAL A 61 0.96 -7.27 -14.74
CA VAL A 61 1.26 -6.35 -13.63
C VAL A 61 2.42 -6.91 -12.83
N THR A 62 3.41 -6.08 -12.50
CA THR A 62 4.47 -6.44 -11.54
C THR A 62 4.04 -6.03 -10.14
N ILE A 63 4.19 -6.94 -9.18
CA ILE A 63 3.93 -6.68 -7.76
C ILE A 63 5.21 -7.00 -6.99
N SER A 64 5.71 -6.01 -6.27
CA SER A 64 6.85 -6.10 -5.37
C SER A 64 6.39 -6.24 -3.91
N PHE A 65 6.83 -7.31 -3.26
CA PHE A 65 6.47 -7.63 -1.89
C PHE A 65 7.72 -7.77 -1.04
N ILE A 66 7.74 -7.09 0.10
CA ILE A 66 8.85 -7.15 1.04
C ILE A 66 8.36 -7.66 2.37
N GLU A 67 9.07 -8.61 2.95
CA GLU A 67 8.71 -9.21 4.23
C GLU A 67 9.90 -9.35 5.17
N ASN A 68 9.59 -9.66 6.44
CA ASN A 68 10.57 -10.22 7.35
C ASN A 68 10.99 -11.62 6.90
N GLY A 69 12.29 -11.88 6.91
CA GLY A 69 12.83 -13.22 6.78
C GLY A 69 14.05 -13.45 7.66
N TRP A 70 14.39 -14.72 7.86
CA TRP A 70 15.57 -15.12 8.62
C TRP A 70 16.87 -14.79 7.89
N VAL A 71 16.84 -14.75 6.56
CA VAL A 71 17.96 -14.39 5.69
C VAL A 71 17.43 -13.61 4.48
N ASN A 72 18.29 -12.79 3.90
CA ASN A 72 17.93 -12.07 2.68
C ASN A 72 17.79 -13.02 1.50
N THR A 73 16.55 -13.32 1.09
CA THR A 73 16.25 -14.24 -0.03
C THR A 73 15.26 -13.57 -0.98
N PRO A 74 15.72 -13.09 -2.14
CA PRO A 74 14.83 -12.73 -3.22
C PRO A 74 14.31 -13.99 -3.94
N THR A 75 13.13 -13.91 -4.51
CA THR A 75 12.60 -14.96 -5.40
C THR A 75 13.36 -14.97 -6.72
N ASP A 76 13.90 -16.13 -7.12
CA ASP A 76 14.50 -16.31 -8.44
C ASP A 76 13.46 -16.77 -9.49
N ASP A 77 13.88 -16.98 -10.73
CA ASP A 77 12.98 -17.42 -11.82
C ASP A 77 12.54 -18.88 -11.69
N ASN A 78 13.18 -19.67 -10.83
CA ASN A 78 12.83 -21.06 -10.54
C ASN A 78 11.93 -21.20 -9.31
N ASP A 79 11.55 -20.09 -8.67
CA ASP A 79 10.66 -20.12 -7.51
C ASP A 79 9.26 -20.66 -7.91
N PRO A 80 8.83 -21.80 -7.34
CA PRO A 80 7.54 -22.41 -7.66
C PRO A 80 6.35 -21.49 -7.32
N TRP A 81 6.47 -20.63 -6.30
CA TRP A 81 5.44 -19.66 -5.94
C TRP A 81 5.33 -18.56 -6.98
N LYS A 82 6.47 -18.02 -7.45
CA LYS A 82 6.50 -17.01 -8.51
C LYS A 82 5.85 -17.55 -9.79
N LYS A 83 6.18 -18.79 -10.16
CA LYS A 83 5.59 -19.47 -11.32
C LYS A 83 4.08 -19.66 -11.16
N TRP A 84 3.62 -20.14 -10.00
CA TRP A 84 2.20 -20.33 -9.74
C TRP A 84 1.40 -19.03 -9.77
N MET A 85 1.93 -17.95 -9.17
CA MET A 85 1.31 -16.61 -9.22
C MET A 85 1.22 -16.09 -10.65
N ASN A 86 2.26 -16.32 -11.45
CA ASN A 86 2.29 -15.94 -12.85
C ASN A 86 1.23 -16.68 -13.68
N GLU A 87 1.17 -18.01 -13.56
CA GLU A 87 0.25 -18.84 -14.33
C GLU A 87 -1.22 -18.62 -13.91
N THR A 88 -1.47 -18.37 -12.62
CA THR A 88 -2.83 -18.24 -12.08
C THR A 88 -3.41 -16.84 -12.29
N TYR A 89 -2.59 -15.79 -12.11
CA TYR A 89 -3.07 -14.41 -12.05
C TYR A 89 -2.47 -13.49 -13.11
N ASN A 90 -1.58 -13.99 -13.99
CA ASN A 90 -0.85 -13.19 -14.97
C ASN A 90 -0.05 -12.02 -14.33
N VAL A 91 0.52 -12.26 -13.15
CA VAL A 91 1.31 -11.28 -12.38
C VAL A 91 2.80 -11.64 -12.43
N ASP A 92 3.67 -10.63 -12.47
CA ASP A 92 5.10 -10.75 -12.18
C ASP A 92 5.34 -10.47 -10.70
N PHE A 93 5.33 -11.51 -9.88
CA PHE A 93 5.51 -11.36 -8.44
C PHE A 93 7.00 -11.36 -8.08
N LYS A 94 7.45 -10.36 -7.32
CA LYS A 94 8.81 -10.21 -6.83
C LYS A 94 8.76 -10.15 -5.31
N LEU A 95 9.32 -11.15 -4.64
CA LEU A 95 9.41 -11.16 -3.18
C LEU A 95 10.86 -10.95 -2.75
N SER A 96 11.06 -10.10 -1.75
CA SER A 96 12.33 -9.90 -1.04
C SER A 96 12.11 -10.03 0.46
N ALA A 97 12.77 -10.98 1.09
CA ALA A 97 12.77 -11.10 2.53
C ALA A 97 13.99 -10.38 3.12
N TYR A 98 13.85 -9.59 4.19
CA TYR A 98 14.97 -8.98 4.90
C TYR A 98 15.00 -9.42 6.37
N PRO A 99 16.20 -9.54 6.98
CA PRO A 99 16.32 -9.66 8.43
C PRO A 99 15.53 -8.57 9.15
N GLU A 100 14.87 -8.91 10.26
CA GLU A 100 14.05 -7.96 11.02
C GLU A 100 14.84 -6.71 11.43
N SER A 101 16.10 -6.87 11.83
CA SER A 101 16.99 -5.76 12.18
C SER A 101 17.21 -4.75 11.06
N ASP A 102 17.07 -5.19 9.81
CA ASP A 102 17.44 -4.43 8.62
C ASP A 102 16.21 -3.89 7.88
N LEU A 103 15.03 -4.49 8.08
CA LEU A 103 13.80 -4.22 7.33
C LEU A 103 13.47 -2.72 7.27
N GLU A 104 13.39 -2.05 8.42
CA GLU A 104 13.05 -0.61 8.49
C GLU A 104 14.05 0.24 7.71
N SER A 105 15.36 -0.04 7.88
CA SER A 105 16.41 0.71 7.20
C SER A 105 16.39 0.51 5.67
N LYS A 106 16.10 -0.71 5.20
CA LYS A 106 16.01 -1.04 3.77
C LYS A 106 14.78 -0.40 3.13
N LEU A 107 13.64 -0.45 3.79
CA LEU A 107 12.41 0.21 3.34
C LEU A 107 12.62 1.71 3.22
N MET A 108 13.25 2.36 4.21
CA MET A 108 13.58 3.79 4.15
C MET A 108 14.42 4.15 2.93
N VAL A 109 15.43 3.34 2.61
CA VAL A 109 16.27 3.56 1.42
C VAL A 109 15.45 3.42 0.14
N GLN A 110 14.57 2.43 0.04
CA GLN A 110 13.72 2.24 -1.14
C GLN A 110 12.71 3.38 -1.34
N PHE A 111 12.01 3.79 -0.28
CA PHE A 111 11.11 4.95 -0.32
C PHE A 111 11.87 6.22 -0.72
N ALA A 112 13.06 6.47 -0.16
CA ALA A 112 13.88 7.61 -0.51
C ALA A 112 14.45 7.55 -1.94
N SER A 113 14.63 6.35 -2.50
CA SER A 113 15.11 6.13 -3.87
C SER A 113 14.00 6.19 -4.92
N ASN A 114 12.77 6.55 -4.52
CA ASN A 114 11.60 6.60 -5.39
C ASN A 114 11.29 5.23 -6.05
N ASP A 115 11.60 4.15 -5.34
CA ASP A 115 11.34 2.75 -5.71
C ASP A 115 10.66 2.02 -4.54
N PRO A 116 9.44 2.45 -4.13
CA PRO A 116 8.73 1.85 -3.02
C PRO A 116 8.22 0.44 -3.38
N PRO A 117 8.16 -0.50 -2.43
CA PRO A 117 7.44 -1.75 -2.65
C PRO A 117 5.93 -1.52 -2.72
N ASP A 118 5.22 -2.40 -3.41
CA ASP A 118 3.76 -2.39 -3.47
C ASP A 118 3.14 -2.92 -2.18
N MET A 119 3.80 -3.90 -1.56
CA MET A 119 3.34 -4.56 -0.34
C MET A 119 4.49 -4.73 0.66
N ILE A 120 4.17 -4.55 1.95
CA ILE A 120 5.10 -4.75 3.05
C ILE A 120 4.42 -5.65 4.09
N TYR A 121 5.13 -6.67 4.54
CA TYR A 121 4.79 -7.43 5.73
C TYR A 121 5.85 -7.18 6.80
N ALA A 122 5.37 -6.82 7.99
CA ALA A 122 6.21 -6.65 9.17
C ALA A 122 5.61 -7.42 10.35
N TRP A 123 6.43 -8.21 11.05
CA TRP A 123 6.05 -8.89 12.29
C TRP A 123 5.70 -7.88 13.38
N ASP A 124 6.48 -6.80 13.51
CA ASP A 124 6.21 -5.72 14.46
C ASP A 124 5.37 -4.60 13.81
N LEU A 125 4.17 -4.40 14.34
CA LEU A 125 3.28 -3.31 13.94
C LEU A 125 3.93 -1.92 14.13
N ASN A 126 4.87 -1.75 15.06
CA ASN A 126 5.56 -0.46 15.23
C ASN A 126 6.29 -0.03 13.97
N THR A 127 6.85 -0.95 13.20
CA THR A 127 7.48 -0.67 11.90
C THR A 127 6.46 -0.05 10.94
N ILE A 128 5.28 -0.64 10.83
CA ILE A 128 4.17 -0.10 10.00
C ILE A 128 3.72 1.27 10.51
N LYS A 129 3.58 1.46 11.83
CA LYS A 129 3.19 2.76 12.42
C LYS A 129 4.20 3.87 12.12
N LYS A 130 5.50 3.58 12.13
CA LYS A 130 6.54 4.56 11.78
C LYS A 130 6.45 4.95 10.31
N LEU A 131 6.33 3.97 9.42
CA LEU A 131 6.15 4.19 7.98
C LEU A 131 4.88 5.00 7.69
N TYR A 132 3.77 4.67 8.35
CA TYR A 132 2.52 5.41 8.25
C TYR A 132 2.69 6.88 8.68
N LYS A 133 3.37 7.13 9.81
CA LYS A 133 3.64 8.51 10.30
C LYS A 133 4.54 9.32 9.37
N GLN A 134 5.37 8.66 8.56
CA GLN A 134 6.17 9.30 7.52
C GLN A 134 5.37 9.61 6.25
N GLY A 135 4.12 9.14 6.15
CA GLY A 135 3.24 9.40 5.02
C GLY A 135 3.57 8.59 3.76
N VAL A 136 4.32 7.49 3.90
CA VAL A 136 4.75 6.66 2.76
C VAL A 136 3.84 5.45 2.49
N LEU A 137 2.89 5.18 3.39
CA LEU A 137 1.92 4.10 3.26
C LEU A 137 0.55 4.62 2.81
N LEU A 138 -0.29 3.70 2.33
CA LEU A 138 -1.72 3.94 2.14
C LEU A 138 -2.34 4.48 3.44
N GLU A 139 -3.10 5.57 3.33
CA GLU A 139 -3.65 6.23 4.52
C GLU A 139 -4.73 5.42 5.25
N ASP A 140 -5.59 4.72 4.51
CA ASP A 140 -6.70 3.96 5.09
C ASP A 140 -7.08 2.79 4.18
N TRP A 141 -7.04 1.58 4.74
CA TRP A 141 -7.47 0.35 4.08
C TRP A 141 -8.99 0.16 4.09
N THR A 142 -9.72 0.85 4.96
CA THR A 142 -11.17 0.66 5.14
C THR A 142 -11.97 0.70 3.82
N PRO A 143 -11.72 1.64 2.89
CA PRO A 143 -12.46 1.71 1.62
C PRO A 143 -12.23 0.52 0.67
N TYR A 144 -11.21 -0.30 0.92
CA TYR A 144 -10.82 -1.41 0.05
C TYR A 144 -11.27 -2.78 0.58
N LEU A 145 -11.80 -2.86 1.80
CA LEU A 145 -12.15 -4.13 2.44
C LEU A 145 -13.26 -4.90 1.71
N ASP A 146 -14.18 -4.19 1.05
CA ASP A 146 -15.25 -4.78 0.25
C ASP A 146 -14.73 -5.49 -1.00
N LYS A 147 -13.54 -5.11 -1.48
CA LYS A 147 -12.84 -5.78 -2.60
C LYS A 147 -12.07 -7.03 -2.14
N LEU A 148 -11.92 -7.22 -0.84
CA LEU A 148 -11.15 -8.30 -0.22
C LEU A 148 -12.02 -9.16 0.72
N PRO A 149 -13.22 -9.61 0.33
CA PRO A 149 -14.20 -10.20 1.25
C PRO A 149 -13.69 -11.47 1.95
N THR A 150 -12.90 -12.29 1.25
CA THR A 150 -12.29 -13.50 1.83
C THR A 150 -11.33 -13.16 2.95
N LEU A 151 -10.56 -12.08 2.81
CA LEU A 151 -9.59 -11.64 3.81
C LEU A 151 -10.28 -10.87 4.93
N SER A 152 -11.10 -9.86 4.59
CA SER A 152 -11.76 -8.99 5.56
C SER A 152 -12.75 -9.74 6.45
N GLY A 153 -13.33 -10.84 5.96
CA GLY A 153 -14.17 -11.76 6.74
C GLY A 153 -13.45 -12.49 7.87
N THR A 154 -12.11 -12.54 7.84
CA THR A 154 -11.30 -13.16 8.91
C THR A 154 -11.00 -12.21 10.08
N PHE A 155 -11.24 -10.91 9.91
CA PHE A 155 -10.81 -9.90 10.88
C PHE A 155 -11.78 -9.80 12.07
N SER A 156 -11.29 -10.11 13.26
CA SER A 156 -11.98 -9.83 14.52
C SER A 156 -11.98 -8.34 14.85
N ASN A 157 -12.91 -7.88 15.71
CA ASN A 157 -12.91 -6.50 16.20
C ASN A 157 -11.58 -6.11 16.87
N GLN A 158 -10.95 -7.05 17.57
CA GLN A 158 -9.63 -6.85 18.18
C GLN A 158 -8.55 -6.64 17.13
N SER A 159 -8.51 -7.46 16.08
CA SER A 159 -7.52 -7.33 15.00
C SER A 159 -7.66 -6.01 14.25
N LYS A 160 -8.89 -5.56 13.99
CA LYS A 160 -9.17 -4.27 13.35
C LYS A 160 -8.72 -3.10 14.23
N ALA A 161 -8.96 -3.18 15.54
CA ALA A 161 -8.52 -2.16 16.49
C ALA A 161 -6.98 -2.12 16.63
N TYR A 162 -6.32 -3.27 16.53
CA TYR A 162 -4.85 -3.38 16.64
C TYR A 162 -4.13 -2.56 15.56
N VAL A 163 -4.61 -2.63 14.31
CA VAL A 163 -4.05 -1.91 13.16
C VAL A 163 -4.67 -0.52 12.93
N ASN A 164 -5.42 0.02 13.89
CA ASN A 164 -6.06 1.32 13.76
C ASN A 164 -5.16 2.44 14.30
N GLU A 165 -5.04 3.53 13.55
CA GLU A 165 -4.43 4.79 13.99
C GLU A 165 -5.36 5.95 13.69
N GLY A 166 -5.84 6.65 14.72
CA GLY A 166 -6.68 7.83 14.56
C GLY A 166 -8.00 7.58 13.81
N GLY A 167 -8.55 6.37 13.90
CA GLY A 167 -9.77 5.97 13.20
C GLY A 167 -9.53 5.35 11.82
N LYS A 168 -8.31 5.40 11.28
CA LYS A 168 -7.95 4.81 9.98
C LYS A 168 -7.29 3.45 10.16
N MET A 169 -7.59 2.49 9.27
CA MET A 169 -6.94 1.18 9.26
C MET A 169 -5.64 1.28 8.45
N ILE A 170 -4.48 1.23 9.12
CA ILE A 170 -3.19 1.52 8.49
C ILE A 170 -2.48 0.29 7.92
N GLY A 171 -3.08 -0.89 8.09
CA GLY A 171 -2.57 -2.16 7.57
C GLY A 171 -3.63 -3.24 7.63
N LEU A 172 -3.35 -4.37 6.98
CA LEU A 172 -4.21 -5.56 7.05
C LEU A 172 -3.66 -6.48 8.15
N PRO A 173 -4.44 -6.80 9.20
CA PRO A 173 -3.97 -7.68 10.26
C PRO A 173 -3.82 -9.11 9.72
N THR A 174 -2.74 -9.78 10.10
CA THR A 174 -2.61 -11.22 9.86
C THR A 174 -3.35 -12.00 10.94
N LEU A 175 -3.74 -13.22 10.60
CA LEU A 175 -4.25 -14.16 11.60
C LEU A 175 -3.17 -14.39 12.67
N PRO A 176 -3.55 -14.51 13.96
CA PRO A 176 -2.61 -15.01 14.96
C PRO A 176 -2.13 -16.38 14.48
N GLU A 177 -0.80 -16.58 14.43
CA GLU A 177 -0.26 -17.91 14.19
C GLU A 177 -0.77 -18.83 15.32
N SER A 178 -1.41 -19.93 14.93
CA SER A 178 -1.99 -20.93 15.84
C SER A 178 -0.92 -21.79 16.50
#